data_AF-A0A250FNW5-F1
#
_entry.id   AF-A0A250FNW5-F1
#
_cell.length_a   1.000
_cell.length_b   1.000
_cell.length_c   1.000
_cell.angle_alpha   90.00
_cell.angle_beta   90.00
_cell.angle_gamma   90.00
#
_symmetry.space_group_name_H-M   'P 1'
#
loop_
_entity.id
_entity.type
_entity.pdbx_description
1 polymer ?
#
loop_
_entity_poly.entity_id
_entity_poly.type
_entity_poly.pdbx_seq_one_letter_code
_entity_poly.pdbx_strand_id
1 'polypeptide(L)'
;MIGILNIAGHQRKLLSLTTSYSKTVSKKGYPNSLPIAHFFKVSFLTEEGDDFFADWMYGKNNHYQWQKGQWYNGTITFYDDTSYGQEFLHYELTTALATSFRVDYDQEKGMITTLEIFARERVYDHKFIINSEYYAIMFDYVEPKEKTQQLSNDEPEIVGYYFKDIEGNPINQEELEPDMEIYLYLETENALDQTLTIALNDPQLDYEYEGEIVENDVLKDISITGNTTRIKLKTVEPKK
;
A
#
# COMPACT_ATOMS: atom_id res chain seq x y z
N MET A 1 5.62 6.23 3.31
CA MET A 1 5.02 5.49 2.18
C MET A 1 5.93 4.34 1.76
N ILE A 2 5.36 3.17 1.45
CA ILE A 2 6.09 1.96 1.03
C ILE A 2 5.59 1.55 -0.36
N GLY A 3 6.48 1.49 -1.35
CA GLY A 3 6.15 0.96 -2.68
C GLY A 3 6.59 -0.50 -2.82
N ILE A 4 5.74 -1.36 -3.38
CA ILE A 4 6.02 -2.77 -3.66
C ILE A 4 5.79 -3.04 -5.15
N LEU A 5 6.78 -3.59 -5.83
CA LEU A 5 6.64 -4.23 -7.13
C LEU A 5 6.35 -5.72 -6.93
N ASN A 6 5.38 -6.27 -7.65
CA ASN A 6 5.11 -7.70 -7.72
C ASN A 6 5.00 -8.12 -9.18
N ILE A 7 5.89 -9.00 -9.65
CA ILE A 7 5.86 -9.55 -11.02
C ILE A 7 6.03 -11.06 -10.93
N ALA A 8 5.08 -11.82 -11.48
CA ALA A 8 5.10 -13.28 -11.47
C ALA A 8 5.34 -13.91 -10.07
N GLY A 9 4.89 -13.24 -8.99
CA GLY A 9 5.08 -13.68 -7.60
C GLY A 9 6.40 -13.24 -6.97
N HIS A 10 7.30 -12.60 -7.72
CA HIS A 10 8.52 -12.00 -7.19
C HIS A 10 8.25 -10.57 -6.71
N GLN A 11 8.47 -10.32 -5.41
CA GLN A 11 8.18 -9.05 -4.77
C GLN A 11 9.44 -8.28 -4.37
N ARG A 12 9.45 -6.96 -4.60
CA ARG A 12 10.51 -6.06 -4.15
C ARG A 12 9.97 -4.74 -3.62
N LYS A 13 10.55 -4.28 -2.50
CA LYS A 13 10.35 -2.94 -1.99
C LYS A 13 11.09 -1.93 -2.86
N LEU A 14 10.34 -0.95 -3.36
CA LEU A 14 10.85 0.07 -4.25
C LEU A 14 11.57 1.18 -3.48
N LEU A 15 12.73 1.57 -3.99
CA LEU A 15 13.42 2.81 -3.63
C LEU A 15 12.86 3.98 -4.44
N SER A 16 12.47 3.74 -5.69
CA SER A 16 11.85 4.76 -6.53
C SER A 16 10.98 4.16 -7.62
N LEU A 17 10.00 4.97 -8.05
CA LEU A 17 9.21 4.78 -9.27
C LEU A 17 9.24 6.09 -10.05
N THR A 18 9.49 6.01 -11.34
CA THR A 18 9.29 7.11 -12.29
C THR A 18 8.48 6.60 -13.46
N THR A 19 7.40 7.29 -13.76
CA THR A 19 6.60 7.07 -14.97
C THR A 19 6.02 8.41 -15.40
N SER A 20 5.71 8.55 -16.68
CA SER A 20 5.14 9.77 -17.21
C SER A 20 4.07 9.46 -18.24
N TYR A 21 3.17 10.42 -18.40
CA TYR A 21 2.06 10.37 -19.34
C TYR A 21 2.05 11.68 -20.12
N SER A 22 1.84 11.61 -21.43
CA SER A 22 1.79 12.79 -22.27
C SER A 22 0.65 12.74 -23.29
N LYS A 23 0.27 13.90 -23.83
CA LYS A 23 -0.59 14.04 -24.99
C LYS A 23 0.10 14.95 -25.99
N THR A 24 -0.11 14.72 -27.28
CA THR A 24 0.25 15.73 -28.28
C THR A 24 -0.69 16.92 -28.15
N VAL A 25 -0.17 18.09 -28.50
CA VAL A 25 -0.92 19.36 -28.48
C VAL A 25 -1.15 19.85 -29.90
N SER A 26 -2.38 20.33 -30.16
CA SER A 26 -2.72 21.00 -31.40
C SER A 26 -1.99 22.35 -31.51
N LYS A 27 -2.03 22.95 -32.71
CA LYS A 27 -1.49 24.31 -32.94
C LYS A 27 -2.11 25.39 -32.04
N LYS A 28 -3.27 25.12 -31.43
CA LYS A 28 -3.98 26.01 -30.50
C LYS A 28 -3.68 25.71 -29.02
N GLY A 29 -2.78 24.77 -28.72
CA GLY A 29 -2.41 24.39 -27.35
C GLY A 29 -3.33 23.36 -26.68
N TYR A 30 -4.42 22.94 -27.33
CA TYR A 30 -5.31 21.90 -26.78
C TYR A 30 -4.73 20.50 -27.00
N PRO A 31 -4.78 19.61 -25.99
CA PRO A 31 -4.48 18.19 -26.17
C PRO A 31 -5.34 17.58 -27.28
N ASN A 32 -4.72 16.87 -28.23
CA ASN A 32 -5.41 16.34 -29.41
C ASN A 32 -5.02 14.89 -29.75
N SER A 33 -4.26 14.22 -28.88
CA SER A 33 -4.08 12.77 -28.94
C SER A 33 -4.71 12.08 -27.74
N LEU A 34 -4.78 10.77 -27.85
CA LEU A 34 -4.94 9.89 -26.71
C LEU A 34 -3.66 9.95 -25.84
N PRO A 35 -3.77 9.71 -24.51
CA PRO A 35 -2.61 9.62 -23.65
C PRO A 35 -1.59 8.59 -24.13
N ILE A 36 -0.34 9.01 -24.10
CA ILE A 36 0.85 8.22 -24.36
C ILE A 36 1.43 7.90 -22.99
N ALA A 37 1.47 6.62 -22.64
CA ALA A 37 2.14 6.16 -21.42
C ALA A 37 3.57 5.74 -21.72
N HIS A 38 4.51 6.34 -21.01
CA HIS A 38 5.92 5.99 -21.09
C HIS A 38 6.22 4.75 -20.25
N PHE A 39 7.45 4.26 -20.29
CA PHE A 39 7.84 3.07 -19.52
C PHE A 39 7.89 3.41 -18.03
N PHE A 40 7.63 2.40 -17.20
CA PHE A 40 7.89 2.52 -15.78
C PHE A 40 9.38 2.29 -15.55
N LYS A 41 10.01 3.19 -14.81
CA LYS A 41 11.36 3.01 -14.31
C LYS A 41 11.30 2.81 -12.81
N VAL A 42 11.72 1.65 -12.33
CA VAL A 42 11.73 1.30 -10.91
C VAL A 42 13.14 1.02 -10.45
N SER A 43 13.42 1.30 -9.18
CA SER A 43 14.65 0.85 -8.54
C SER A 43 14.39 0.21 -7.18
N PHE A 44 15.21 -0.76 -6.81
CA PHE A 44 15.15 -1.48 -5.54
C PHE A 44 16.54 -1.97 -5.12
N LEU A 45 16.70 -2.30 -3.84
CA LEU A 45 17.92 -2.94 -3.35
C LEU A 45 18.03 -4.35 -3.92
N THR A 46 19.22 -4.69 -4.42
CA THR A 46 19.48 -6.00 -5.01
C THR A 46 19.64 -7.01 -3.90
N GLU A 47 18.88 -8.09 -3.96
CA GLU A 47 18.87 -9.18 -2.99
C GLU A 47 19.24 -10.51 -3.65
N GLU A 48 19.66 -11.48 -2.84
CA GLU A 48 19.88 -12.85 -3.30
C GLU A 48 18.57 -13.42 -3.88
N GLY A 49 18.63 -14.01 -5.08
CA GLY A 49 17.46 -14.50 -5.82
C GLY A 49 16.85 -13.51 -6.84
N ASP A 50 17.46 -12.34 -7.04
CA ASP A 50 17.05 -11.36 -8.07
C ASP A 50 17.39 -11.75 -9.51
N ASP A 51 17.98 -12.93 -9.71
CA ASP A 51 18.28 -13.49 -11.04
C ASP A 51 17.02 -13.56 -11.91
N PHE A 52 15.83 -13.73 -11.30
CA PHE A 52 14.55 -13.66 -12.00
C PHE A 52 14.39 -12.37 -12.81
N PHE A 53 14.77 -11.20 -12.29
CA PHE A 53 14.56 -9.94 -12.98
C PHE A 53 15.51 -9.76 -14.18
N ALA A 54 16.72 -10.32 -14.08
CA ALA A 54 17.64 -10.41 -15.21
C ALA A 54 17.09 -11.40 -16.27
N ASP A 55 16.66 -12.58 -15.84
CA ASP A 55 16.07 -13.61 -16.71
C ASP A 55 14.75 -13.17 -17.33
N TRP A 56 13.96 -12.35 -16.65
CA TRP A 56 12.74 -11.78 -17.19
C TRP A 56 13.03 -10.95 -18.46
N MET A 57 14.19 -10.30 -18.54
CA MET A 57 14.63 -9.55 -19.71
C MET A 57 15.42 -10.42 -20.71
N TYR A 58 16.42 -11.17 -20.25
CA TYR A 58 17.37 -11.90 -21.11
C TYR A 58 16.92 -13.31 -21.47
N GLY A 59 16.01 -13.87 -20.70
CA GLY A 59 15.51 -15.23 -20.81
C GLY A 59 14.90 -15.50 -22.17
N LYS A 60 14.90 -16.78 -22.58
CA LYS A 60 14.21 -17.17 -23.81
C LYS A 60 12.70 -17.03 -23.60
N ASN A 61 12.03 -16.43 -24.57
CA ASN A 61 10.57 -16.41 -24.56
C ASN A 61 10.03 -17.84 -24.75
N ASN A 62 9.07 -18.22 -23.91
CA ASN A 62 8.52 -19.59 -23.92
C ASN A 62 7.67 -19.88 -25.15
N HIS A 63 7.08 -18.85 -25.77
CA HIS A 63 6.19 -19.00 -26.91
C HIS A 63 6.92 -18.77 -28.25
N TYR A 64 7.76 -17.72 -28.30
CA TYR A 64 8.53 -17.35 -29.48
C TYR A 64 10.02 -17.51 -29.21
N GLN A 65 10.57 -18.71 -29.42
CA GLN A 65 11.94 -19.06 -28.99
C GLN A 65 13.06 -18.17 -29.60
N TRP A 66 12.79 -17.42 -30.66
CA TRP A 66 13.72 -16.45 -31.26
C TRP A 66 13.67 -15.06 -30.60
N GLN A 67 12.71 -14.82 -29.70
CA GLN A 67 12.57 -13.58 -28.94
C GLN A 67 13.17 -13.74 -27.53
N LYS A 68 13.49 -12.60 -26.93
CA LYS A 68 13.99 -12.49 -25.56
C LYS A 68 12.94 -11.86 -24.66
N GLY A 69 13.02 -12.23 -23.39
CA GLY A 69 12.12 -11.80 -22.35
C GLY A 69 10.76 -12.50 -22.40
N GLN A 70 10.11 -12.53 -21.25
CA GLN A 70 8.81 -13.17 -21.06
C GLN A 70 7.77 -12.13 -20.66
N TRP A 71 6.55 -12.28 -21.15
CA TRP A 71 5.45 -11.43 -20.73
C TRP A 71 4.86 -11.94 -19.42
N TYR A 72 4.72 -11.05 -18.44
CA TYR A 72 4.10 -11.34 -17.15
C TYR A 72 3.05 -10.29 -16.80
N ASN A 73 2.10 -10.66 -15.95
CA ASN A 73 1.27 -9.70 -15.25
C ASN A 73 1.90 -9.36 -13.90
N GLY A 74 1.54 -8.21 -13.36
CA GLY A 74 1.98 -7.82 -12.03
C GLY A 74 1.36 -6.53 -11.55
N THR A 75 1.85 -6.05 -10.42
CA THR A 75 1.36 -4.82 -9.79
C THR A 75 2.50 -3.96 -9.27
N ILE A 76 2.24 -2.66 -9.17
CA ILE A 76 3.04 -1.73 -8.36
C ILE A 76 2.08 -1.05 -7.41
N THR A 77 2.24 -1.31 -6.11
CA THR A 77 1.33 -0.82 -5.07
C THR A 77 2.09 0.03 -4.07
N PHE A 78 1.54 1.19 -3.73
CA PHE A 78 2.04 2.06 -2.67
C PHE A 78 1.09 2.04 -1.50
N TYR A 79 1.67 1.85 -0.33
CA TYR A 79 0.98 1.89 0.95
C TYR A 79 1.42 3.12 1.71
N ASP A 80 0.48 3.74 2.41
CA ASP A 80 0.83 4.75 3.39
C ASP A 80 1.51 4.09 4.60
N ASP A 81 2.66 4.62 5.03
CA ASP A 81 3.33 4.11 6.22
C ASP A 81 2.71 4.66 7.51
N THR A 82 1.97 5.76 7.44
CA THR A 82 1.29 6.36 8.59
C THR A 82 -0.11 5.81 8.84
N SER A 83 -0.75 5.20 7.84
CA SER A 83 -2.15 4.73 7.92
C SER A 83 -2.26 3.20 7.87
N TYR A 84 -1.56 2.49 8.77
CA TYR A 84 -1.64 1.03 8.91
C TYR A 84 -1.43 0.22 7.61
N GLY A 85 -0.64 0.73 6.66
CA GLY A 85 -0.43 0.05 5.38
C GLY A 85 -1.61 0.12 4.42
N GLN A 86 -2.51 1.10 4.56
CA GLN A 86 -3.58 1.31 3.59
C GLN A 86 -3.02 1.58 2.19
N GLU A 87 -3.62 0.97 1.17
CA GLU A 87 -3.29 1.24 -0.23
C GLU A 87 -3.58 2.71 -0.59
N PHE A 88 -2.50 3.42 -0.91
CA PHE A 88 -2.50 4.80 -1.37
C PHE A 88 -2.60 4.89 -2.89
N LEU A 89 -1.88 4.02 -3.61
CA LEU A 89 -1.83 4.04 -5.06
C LEU A 89 -1.57 2.66 -5.66
N HIS A 90 -2.30 2.31 -6.70
CA HIS A 90 -2.20 1.01 -7.37
C HIS A 90 -1.94 1.13 -8.87
N TYR A 91 -1.03 0.31 -9.38
CA TYR A 91 -0.88 0.05 -10.80
C TYR A 91 -1.05 -1.45 -11.05
N GLU A 92 -2.08 -1.84 -11.80
CA GLU A 92 -2.13 -3.18 -12.40
C GLU A 92 -1.36 -3.13 -13.72
N LEU A 93 -0.48 -4.10 -13.97
CA LEU A 93 0.31 -4.22 -15.19
C LEU A 93 -0.09 -5.52 -15.89
N THR A 94 -0.70 -5.41 -17.06
CA THR A 94 -1.08 -6.56 -17.89
C THR A 94 -0.14 -6.67 -19.07
N THR A 95 0.39 -7.88 -19.30
CA THR A 95 1.41 -8.16 -20.33
C THR A 95 2.54 -7.14 -20.24
N ALA A 96 3.26 -7.20 -19.14
CA ALA A 96 4.46 -6.45 -18.85
C ALA A 96 5.72 -7.19 -19.30
N LEU A 97 6.71 -6.42 -19.75
CA LEU A 97 8.01 -6.88 -20.22
C LEU A 97 9.10 -5.98 -19.63
N ALA A 98 10.16 -6.58 -19.09
CA ALA A 98 11.37 -5.85 -18.76
C ALA A 98 12.13 -5.50 -20.05
N THR A 99 12.40 -4.22 -20.25
CA THR A 99 13.11 -3.70 -21.43
C THR A 99 14.52 -3.22 -21.12
N SER A 100 14.81 -2.96 -19.85
CA SER A 100 16.14 -2.61 -19.36
C SER A 100 16.36 -3.19 -17.96
N PHE A 101 17.55 -3.72 -17.72
CA PHE A 101 18.02 -4.21 -16.42
C PHE A 101 19.42 -3.67 -16.20
N ARG A 102 19.62 -2.94 -15.11
CA ARG A 102 20.90 -2.34 -14.74
C ARG A 102 21.12 -2.54 -13.26
N VAL A 103 22.34 -2.90 -12.87
CA VAL A 103 22.76 -2.98 -11.47
C VAL A 103 23.89 -1.98 -11.26
N ASP A 104 23.74 -1.14 -10.26
CA ASP A 104 24.73 -0.14 -9.84
C ASP A 104 25.14 -0.40 -8.40
N TYR A 105 26.40 -0.11 -8.05
CA TYR A 105 26.86 -0.10 -6.66
C TYR A 105 26.86 1.33 -6.15
N ASP A 106 26.15 1.55 -5.05
CA ASP A 106 26.15 2.77 -4.26
C ASP A 106 26.84 2.47 -2.91
N GLN A 107 27.76 3.32 -2.48
CA GLN A 107 28.55 3.06 -1.27
C GLN A 107 27.70 3.07 0.01
N GLU A 108 26.64 3.87 0.06
CA GLU A 108 25.77 4.00 1.25
C GLU A 108 24.62 2.98 1.22
N LYS A 109 24.07 2.74 0.03
CA LYS A 109 22.86 1.90 -0.15
C LYS A 109 23.18 0.46 -0.55
N GLY A 110 24.39 0.19 -1.01
CA GLY A 110 24.79 -1.11 -1.55
C GLY A 110 24.40 -1.28 -3.02
N MET A 111 24.08 -2.52 -3.41
CA MET A 111 23.73 -2.86 -4.79
C MET A 111 22.29 -2.44 -5.09
N ILE A 112 22.08 -1.63 -6.12
CA ILE A 112 20.77 -1.14 -6.56
C ILE A 112 20.48 -1.68 -7.95
N THR A 113 19.34 -2.33 -8.10
CA THR A 113 18.82 -2.75 -9.40
C THR A 113 17.83 -1.71 -9.91
N THR A 114 17.97 -1.34 -11.18
CA THR A 114 17.04 -0.47 -11.92
C THR A 114 16.44 -1.26 -13.09
N LEU A 115 15.11 -1.29 -13.15
CA LEU A 115 14.35 -1.89 -14.24
C LEU A 115 13.60 -0.82 -15.03
N GLU A 116 13.56 -0.98 -16.35
CA GLU A 116 12.52 -0.36 -17.17
C GLU A 116 11.52 -1.41 -17.61
N ILE A 117 10.24 -1.11 -17.38
CA ILE A 117 9.12 -2.01 -17.59
C ILE A 117 8.17 -1.37 -18.59
N PHE A 118 7.98 -2.06 -19.71
CA PHE A 118 6.89 -1.79 -20.63
C PHE A 118 5.68 -2.60 -20.19
N ALA A 119 4.50 -1.98 -20.08
CA ALA A 119 3.24 -2.67 -19.86
C ALA A 119 2.29 -2.32 -20.99
N ARG A 120 1.72 -3.35 -21.62
CA ARG A 120 0.74 -3.16 -22.69
C ARG A 120 -0.52 -2.51 -22.15
N GLU A 121 -1.10 -3.05 -21.08
CA GLU A 121 -2.23 -2.40 -20.41
C GLU A 121 -1.83 -2.11 -18.98
N ARG A 122 -2.20 -0.94 -18.50
CA ARG A 122 -2.02 -0.57 -17.10
C ARG A 122 -3.29 0.03 -16.55
N VAL A 123 -3.71 -0.42 -15.37
CA VAL A 123 -4.83 0.20 -14.64
C VAL A 123 -4.24 1.07 -13.55
N TYR A 124 -4.44 2.38 -13.66
CA TYR A 124 -4.02 3.35 -12.66
C TYR A 124 -5.14 3.58 -11.66
N ASP A 125 -4.85 3.31 -10.39
CA ASP A 125 -5.71 3.54 -9.22
C ASP A 125 -7.13 2.98 -9.42
N HIS A 126 -7.24 1.80 -10.04
CA HIS A 126 -8.51 1.15 -10.41
C HIS A 126 -9.47 2.01 -11.26
N LYS A 127 -8.97 3.12 -11.83
CA LYS A 127 -9.80 4.16 -12.47
C LYS A 127 -9.55 4.30 -13.95
N PHE A 128 -8.28 4.20 -14.38
CA PHE A 128 -7.91 4.48 -15.77
C PHE A 128 -7.15 3.32 -16.38
N ILE A 129 -7.66 2.80 -17.49
CA ILE A 129 -6.94 1.83 -18.32
C ILE A 129 -6.16 2.59 -19.39
N ILE A 130 -4.85 2.36 -19.45
CA ILE A 130 -4.01 2.86 -20.53
C ILE A 130 -3.47 1.67 -21.31
N ASN A 131 -3.88 1.54 -22.57
CA ASN A 131 -3.37 0.52 -23.48
C ASN A 131 -2.30 1.13 -24.41
N SER A 132 -1.07 0.65 -24.27
CA SER A 132 0.12 0.99 -25.04
C SER A 132 0.27 0.17 -26.33
N GLU A 133 -0.52 -0.88 -26.54
CA GLU A 133 -0.77 -1.43 -27.88
C GLU A 133 -2.07 -0.88 -28.47
N TYR A 134 -2.07 -0.57 -29.76
CA TYR A 134 -3.23 -0.07 -30.50
C TYR A 134 -3.70 1.36 -30.21
N TYR A 135 -2.86 2.26 -29.69
CA TYR A 135 -3.12 3.71 -29.68
C TYR A 135 -4.51 4.12 -29.16
N ALA A 136 -5.19 3.29 -28.37
CA ALA A 136 -6.59 3.43 -28.04
C ALA A 136 -6.76 3.37 -26.52
N ILE A 137 -7.15 4.49 -25.92
CA ILE A 137 -7.79 4.49 -24.61
C ILE A 137 -9.27 4.34 -24.88
N MET A 138 -9.86 3.23 -24.45
CA MET A 138 -11.27 2.95 -24.72
C MET A 138 -12.21 3.57 -23.67
N PHE A 139 -11.75 3.99 -22.48
CA PHE A 139 -12.64 4.53 -21.44
C PHE A 139 -11.98 5.60 -20.53
N ASP A 140 -12.75 6.62 -20.19
CA ASP A 140 -12.40 7.74 -19.27
C ASP A 140 -12.71 7.41 -17.80
N TYR A 141 -13.40 6.29 -17.54
CA TYR A 141 -13.66 5.71 -16.22
C TYR A 141 -13.81 4.20 -16.38
N VAL A 142 -12.98 3.41 -15.70
CA VAL A 142 -13.43 2.09 -15.25
C VAL A 142 -14.45 2.38 -14.14
N GLU A 143 -15.60 1.68 -14.12
CA GLU A 143 -16.38 1.64 -12.88
C GLU A 143 -15.38 1.28 -11.78
N PRO A 144 -15.20 2.12 -10.74
CA PRO A 144 -14.33 1.72 -9.65
C PRO A 144 -14.86 0.37 -9.22
N LYS A 145 -14.05 -0.68 -9.40
CA LYS A 145 -14.20 -1.81 -8.49
C LYS A 145 -14.12 -1.13 -7.13
N GLU A 146 -15.21 -1.16 -6.38
CA GLU A 146 -15.18 -0.78 -4.97
C GLU A 146 -13.86 -1.33 -4.47
N LYS A 147 -12.96 -0.45 -3.97
CA LYS A 147 -11.62 -0.81 -3.51
C LYS A 147 -11.79 -2.20 -2.93
N THR A 148 -11.27 -3.22 -3.62
CA THR A 148 -11.59 -4.59 -3.24
C THR A 148 -11.16 -4.60 -1.80
N GLN A 149 -12.15 -4.65 -0.90
CA GLN A 149 -11.90 -4.80 0.51
C GLN A 149 -10.90 -5.93 0.54
N GLN A 150 -9.79 -5.68 1.22
CA GLN A 150 -8.69 -6.62 1.35
C GLN A 150 -9.26 -8.03 1.33
N LEU A 151 -8.68 -8.93 0.53
CA LEU A 151 -9.00 -10.36 0.59
C LEU A 151 -9.36 -10.65 2.03
N SER A 152 -10.63 -10.91 2.30
CA SER A 152 -11.07 -11.11 3.66
C SER A 152 -10.31 -12.33 4.12
N ASN A 153 -9.26 -12.11 4.91
CA ASN A 153 -9.02 -13.02 5.98
C ASN A 153 -10.33 -12.93 6.75
N ASP A 154 -11.16 -13.97 6.66
CA ASP A 154 -12.35 -14.13 7.51
C ASP A 154 -11.94 -14.24 9.00
N GLU A 155 -10.66 -14.06 9.31
CA GLU A 155 -10.13 -13.92 10.66
C GLU A 155 -10.44 -12.51 11.19
N PRO A 156 -10.99 -12.41 12.42
CA PRO A 156 -11.28 -11.13 13.04
C PRO A 156 -9.98 -10.39 13.37
N GLU A 157 -9.85 -9.14 12.89
CA GLU A 157 -8.64 -8.34 13.10
C GLU A 157 -8.99 -6.90 13.49
N ILE A 158 -8.11 -6.28 14.30
CA ILE A 158 -8.12 -4.84 14.57
C ILE A 158 -7.26 -4.17 13.51
N VAL A 159 -7.88 -3.37 12.64
CA VAL A 159 -7.18 -2.68 11.54
C VAL A 159 -6.62 -1.31 11.95
N GLY A 160 -7.07 -0.76 13.08
CA GLY A 160 -6.51 0.47 13.63
C GLY A 160 -7.24 0.97 14.87
N TYR A 161 -6.72 2.04 15.46
CA TYR A 161 -7.40 2.79 16.51
C TYR A 161 -7.05 4.28 16.51
N TYR A 162 -7.90 5.09 17.15
CA TYR A 162 -7.66 6.51 17.40
C TYR A 162 -8.38 6.98 18.67
N PHE A 163 -7.98 8.14 19.20
CA PHE A 163 -8.59 8.75 20.38
C PHE A 163 -9.47 9.96 20.04
N LYS A 164 -10.51 10.15 20.84
CA LYS A 164 -11.34 11.36 20.85
C LYS A 164 -11.55 11.83 22.29
N ASP A 165 -11.71 13.13 22.48
CA ASP A 165 -12.22 13.66 23.75
C ASP A 165 -13.67 13.23 24.01
N ILE A 166 -14.15 13.56 25.21
CA ILE A 166 -15.55 13.38 25.60
C ILE A 166 -16.54 14.18 24.72
N GLU A 167 -16.08 15.22 24.02
CA GLU A 167 -16.89 16.05 23.11
C GLU A 167 -16.96 15.46 21.69
N GLY A 168 -16.13 14.46 21.38
CA GLY A 168 -16.04 13.77 20.10
C GLY A 168 -14.99 14.32 19.13
N ASN A 169 -14.14 15.26 19.54
CA ASN A 169 -13.06 15.80 18.72
C ASN A 169 -11.86 14.84 18.72
N PRO A 170 -11.19 14.62 17.56
CA PRO A 170 -9.97 13.82 17.49
C PRO A 170 -8.86 14.41 18.37
N ILE A 171 -8.14 13.55 19.10
CA ILE A 171 -6.97 13.92 19.89
C ILE A 171 -5.83 12.96 19.54
N ASN A 172 -4.62 13.50 19.33
CA ASN A 172 -3.43 12.71 19.11
C ASN A 172 -2.93 12.12 20.43
N GLN A 173 -2.35 10.92 20.40
CA GLN A 173 -1.83 10.24 21.59
C GLN A 173 -0.76 11.09 22.34
N GLU A 174 0.05 11.87 21.62
CA GLU A 174 1.06 12.77 22.19
C GLU A 174 0.47 13.98 22.94
N GLU A 175 -0.82 14.29 22.73
CA GLU A 175 -1.52 15.41 23.37
C GLU A 175 -2.28 14.98 24.63
N LEU A 176 -2.24 13.68 24.97
CA LEU A 176 -2.87 13.16 26.17
C LEU A 176 -2.08 13.57 27.41
N GLU A 177 -2.80 14.00 28.45
CA GLU A 177 -2.27 14.27 29.78
C GLU A 177 -2.87 13.28 30.79
N PRO A 178 -2.24 13.06 31.96
CA PRO A 178 -2.82 12.26 33.03
C PRO A 178 -4.17 12.82 33.51
N ASP A 179 -5.03 11.94 34.04
CA ASP A 179 -6.36 12.26 34.58
C ASP A 179 -7.39 12.77 33.55
N MET A 180 -7.19 12.51 32.25
CA MET A 180 -8.16 12.79 31.21
C MET A 180 -9.11 11.61 30.97
N GLU A 181 -10.40 11.90 30.78
CA GLU A 181 -11.35 10.93 30.23
C GLU A 181 -11.38 11.03 28.71
N ILE A 182 -11.20 9.90 28.02
CA ILE A 182 -11.15 9.84 26.56
C ILE A 182 -11.95 8.65 26.02
N TYR A 183 -12.22 8.67 24.72
CA TYR A 183 -12.76 7.54 23.98
C TYR A 183 -11.72 6.97 23.02
N LEU A 184 -11.42 5.69 23.19
CA LEU A 184 -10.70 4.88 22.22
C LEU A 184 -11.70 4.33 21.21
N TYR A 185 -11.44 4.58 19.93
CA TYR A 185 -12.20 4.02 18.82
C TYR A 185 -11.35 2.94 18.16
N LEU A 186 -11.82 1.70 18.22
CA LEU A 186 -11.23 0.56 17.53
C LEU A 186 -11.88 0.39 16.17
N GLU A 187 -11.08 0.36 15.13
CA GLU A 187 -11.49 -0.02 13.79
C GLU A 187 -11.18 -1.50 13.59
N THR A 188 -12.18 -2.29 13.24
CA THR A 188 -12.06 -3.75 13.14
C THR A 188 -12.67 -4.26 11.84
N GLU A 189 -12.14 -5.37 11.34
CA GLU A 189 -12.68 -6.10 10.20
C GLU A 189 -13.02 -7.53 10.63
N ASN A 190 -14.15 -8.06 10.16
CA ASN A 190 -14.64 -9.42 10.41
C ASN A 190 -14.74 -9.84 11.89
N ALA A 191 -14.80 -8.86 12.82
CA ALA A 191 -14.73 -9.08 14.26
C ALA A 191 -16.05 -8.91 15.01
N LEU A 192 -17.19 -8.73 14.33
CA LEU A 192 -18.49 -8.57 15.00
C LEU A 192 -18.77 -9.74 15.95
N ASP A 193 -19.18 -9.42 17.18
CA ASP A 193 -19.46 -10.37 18.26
C ASP A 193 -18.25 -11.23 18.70
N GLN A 194 -17.03 -10.84 18.33
CA GLN A 194 -15.78 -11.45 18.79
C GLN A 194 -15.15 -10.63 19.93
N THR A 195 -14.22 -11.26 20.65
CA THR A 195 -13.37 -10.60 21.64
C THR A 195 -11.95 -10.49 21.13
N LEU A 196 -11.42 -9.27 21.07
CA LEU A 196 -10.04 -9.02 20.61
C LEU A 196 -9.20 -8.37 21.70
N THR A 197 -7.88 -8.51 21.56
CA THR A 197 -6.89 -7.91 22.46
C THR A 197 -6.11 -6.84 21.70
N ILE A 198 -5.94 -5.66 22.29
CA ILE A 198 -5.15 -4.56 21.73
C ILE A 198 -4.11 -4.09 22.74
N ALA A 199 -2.89 -3.86 22.27
CA ALA A 199 -1.84 -3.19 23.02
C ALA A 199 -1.72 -1.74 22.52
N LEU A 200 -1.98 -0.76 23.40
CA LEU A 200 -1.86 0.67 23.06
C LEU A 200 -0.40 1.15 23.07
N ASN A 201 0.50 0.40 23.73
CA ASN A 201 1.95 0.60 23.76
C ASN A 201 2.37 2.06 23.99
N ASP A 202 1.85 2.69 25.04
CA ASP A 202 2.13 4.10 25.32
C ASP A 202 3.29 4.23 26.32
N PRO A 203 4.44 4.80 25.92
CA PRO A 203 5.56 4.95 26.83
C PRO A 203 5.37 6.11 27.83
N GLN A 204 4.36 6.97 27.67
CA GLN A 204 4.18 8.20 28.44
C GLN A 204 3.05 8.13 29.47
N LEU A 205 2.05 7.27 29.26
CA LEU A 205 0.85 7.19 30.09
C LEU A 205 0.40 5.75 30.23
N ASP A 206 -0.14 5.41 31.40
CA ASP A 206 -0.92 4.19 31.57
C ASP A 206 -2.42 4.50 31.37
N TYR A 207 -3.23 3.48 31.16
CA TYR A 207 -4.68 3.61 30.99
C TYR A 207 -5.47 2.88 32.09
N GLU A 208 -6.65 3.41 32.41
CA GLU A 208 -7.66 2.78 33.26
C GLU A 208 -8.91 2.47 32.44
N TYR A 209 -9.38 1.23 32.54
CA TYR A 209 -10.58 0.73 31.88
C TYR A 209 -11.53 0.16 32.94
N GLU A 210 -12.79 0.62 32.95
CA GLU A 210 -13.83 0.21 33.91
C GLU A 210 -13.43 0.30 35.40
N GLY A 211 -12.49 1.18 35.75
CA GLY A 211 -12.02 1.35 37.13
C GLY A 211 -10.75 0.56 37.48
N GLU A 212 -10.24 -0.26 36.56
CA GLU A 212 -9.02 -1.05 36.73
C GLU A 212 -7.90 -0.54 35.82
N ILE A 213 -6.67 -0.53 36.34
CA ILE A 213 -5.49 -0.16 35.56
C ILE A 213 -5.21 -1.25 34.53
N VAL A 214 -5.03 -0.86 33.28
CA VAL A 214 -4.71 -1.72 32.16
C VAL A 214 -3.23 -2.12 32.26
N GLU A 215 -2.96 -3.38 32.58
CA GLU A 215 -1.58 -3.85 32.71
C GLU A 215 -0.84 -3.83 31.36
N ASN A 216 0.32 -3.16 31.33
CA ASN A 216 1.17 -2.98 30.13
C ASN A 216 0.42 -2.35 28.94
N ASP A 217 -0.62 -1.56 29.20
CA ASP A 217 -1.51 -0.98 28.19
C ASP A 217 -2.15 -2.01 27.24
N VAL A 218 -2.30 -3.25 27.71
CA VAL A 218 -2.96 -4.32 26.96
C VAL A 218 -4.39 -4.50 27.42
N LEU A 219 -5.32 -3.99 26.62
CA LEU A 219 -6.76 -4.23 26.76
C LEU A 219 -7.10 -5.61 26.20
N LYS A 220 -7.48 -6.55 27.07
CA LYS A 220 -7.84 -7.93 26.72
C LYS A 220 -9.34 -8.12 26.66
N ASP A 221 -9.77 -9.09 25.86
CA ASP A 221 -11.15 -9.59 25.78
C ASP A 221 -12.20 -8.50 25.47
N ILE A 222 -11.82 -7.50 24.69
CA ILE A 222 -12.71 -6.40 24.30
C ILE A 222 -13.78 -6.93 23.34
N SER A 223 -15.04 -6.81 23.75
CA SER A 223 -16.20 -7.19 22.94
C SER A 223 -16.40 -6.22 21.78
N ILE A 224 -16.30 -6.71 20.56
CA ILE A 224 -16.44 -5.92 19.34
C ILE A 224 -17.91 -5.86 18.91
N THR A 225 -18.43 -4.65 18.79
CA THR A 225 -19.86 -4.38 18.52
C THR A 225 -20.16 -4.03 17.06
N GLY A 226 -19.12 -3.99 16.23
CA GLY A 226 -19.18 -3.70 14.80
C GLY A 226 -17.84 -3.21 14.28
N ASN A 227 -17.81 -2.74 13.03
CA ASN A 227 -16.59 -2.25 12.37
C ASN A 227 -15.92 -1.11 13.14
N THR A 228 -16.66 -0.40 13.98
CA THR A 228 -16.12 0.57 14.92
C THR A 228 -16.66 0.30 16.31
N THR A 229 -15.77 0.03 17.28
CA THR A 229 -16.12 -0.16 18.70
C THR A 229 -15.54 0.97 19.53
N ARG A 230 -16.37 1.57 20.40
CA ARG A 230 -15.98 2.69 21.25
C ARG A 230 -15.79 2.23 22.69
N ILE A 231 -14.66 2.57 23.27
CA ILE A 231 -14.25 2.20 24.62
C ILE A 231 -13.95 3.48 25.39
N LYS A 232 -14.50 3.63 26.59
CA LYS A 232 -14.16 4.75 27.48
C LYS A 232 -12.93 4.37 28.29
N LEU A 233 -11.92 5.23 28.27
CA LEU A 233 -10.70 5.09 29.06
C LEU A 233 -10.45 6.34 29.90
N LYS A 234 -9.68 6.17 30.95
CA LYS A 234 -9.08 7.28 31.70
C LYS A 234 -7.55 7.16 31.64
N THR A 235 -6.86 8.24 31.31
CA THR A 235 -5.39 8.29 31.33
C THR A 235 -4.90 8.44 32.76
N VAL A 236 -3.80 7.77 33.12
CA VAL A 236 -3.17 7.88 34.44
C VAL A 236 -1.66 8.04 34.31
N GLU A 237 -1.02 8.56 35.35
CA GLU A 237 0.44 8.68 35.37
C GLU A 237 1.10 7.30 35.22
N PRO A 238 2.19 7.20 34.42
CA PRO A 238 2.86 5.94 34.16
C PRO A 238 3.45 5.37 35.46
N LYS A 239 3.07 4.15 35.82
CA LYS A 239 3.64 3.43 36.96
C LYS A 239 4.92 2.73 36.53
N LYS A 240 6.04 3.16 37.13
CA LYS A 240 7.34 2.49 37.03
C LYS A 240 7.33 1.05 37.53
#